data_AF-A0A6F8XB83-F1
#
_entry.id   AF-A0A6F8XB83-F1
#
_cell.length_a   1.000
_cell.length_b   1.000
_cell.length_c   1.000
_cell.angle_alpha   90.00
_cell.angle_beta   90.00
_cell.angle_gamma   90.00
#
_symmetry.space_group_name_H-M   'P 1'
#
loop_
_entity.id
_entity.type
_entity.pdbx_description
1 polymer ?
#
loop_
_entity_poly.entity_id
_entity_poly.type
_entity_poly.pdbx_seq_one_letter_code
_entity_poly.pdbx_strand_id
1 'polypeptide(L)'
;MFSIETDRKGLQQAVDRIVAIIQASPDKERIDNIITRWLKRYLQLLGAKANLDQLTSLMEDKDMLAENLENWAQQERQAGIEKGTKLGIEQGTKLGIEQGKKLGIEKTARNLLKLGVLSNDQIAEVTGLDLEDIAKLQTELQR
;
A
#
# COMPACT_ATOMS: atom_id res chain seq x y z
N MET A 1 6.37 -3.57 -16.33
CA MET A 1 6.46 -2.15 -16.68
C MET A 1 5.11 -1.51 -16.33
N PHE A 2 4.92 -1.12 -15.07
CA PHE A 2 3.71 -0.43 -14.63
C PHE A 2 3.96 1.07 -14.73
N SER A 3 3.79 1.66 -15.92
CA SER A 3 3.65 3.11 -16.02
C SER A 3 2.18 3.42 -16.26
N ILE A 4 1.47 3.73 -15.19
CA ILE A 4 0.26 4.53 -15.24
C ILE A 4 0.64 5.86 -14.57
N GLU A 5 1.56 6.58 -15.22
CA GLU A 5 1.79 7.99 -14.93
C GLU A 5 0.62 8.76 -15.53
N THR A 6 -0.45 8.94 -14.75
CA THR A 6 -1.20 10.18 -14.88
C THR A 6 -0.35 11.27 -14.25
N ASP A 7 0.63 11.75 -15.00
CA ASP A 7 1.31 13.00 -14.71
C ASP A 7 0.34 14.16 -14.95
N ARG A 8 0.64 15.35 -14.41
CA ARG A 8 -0.15 16.58 -14.61
C ARG A 8 -0.59 16.75 -16.05
N LYS A 9 0.34 16.47 -16.97
CA LYS A 9 0.18 16.66 -18.41
C LYS A 9 -0.85 15.69 -18.99
N GLY A 10 -0.86 14.44 -18.57
CA GLY A 10 -1.83 13.43 -18.98
C GLY A 10 -3.25 13.78 -18.54
N LEU A 11 -3.42 14.25 -17.29
CA LEU A 11 -4.72 14.71 -16.79
C LEU A 11 -5.21 15.95 -17.54
N GLN A 12 -4.34 16.95 -17.73
CA GLN A 12 -4.67 18.15 -18.50
C GLN A 12 -5.10 17.79 -19.92
N GLN A 13 -4.35 16.92 -20.61
CA GLN A 13 -4.71 16.46 -21.95
C GLN A 13 -6.04 15.72 -22.01
N ALA A 14 -6.36 14.92 -20.98
CA ALA A 14 -7.64 14.22 -20.90
C ALA A 14 -8.80 15.21 -20.74
N VAL A 15 -8.65 16.21 -19.87
CA VAL A 15 -9.65 17.26 -19.68
C VAL A 15 -9.81 18.09 -20.96
N ASP A 16 -8.71 18.52 -21.58
CA ASP A 16 -8.74 19.30 -22.83
C ASP A 16 -9.46 18.56 -23.97
N ARG A 17 -9.28 17.24 -24.07
CA ARG A 17 -10.00 16.42 -25.06
C ARG A 17 -11.50 16.40 -24.82
N ILE A 18 -11.94 16.24 -23.58
CA ILE A 18 -13.37 16.27 -23.22
C ILE A 18 -13.96 17.64 -23.57
N VAL A 19 -13.26 18.72 -23.21
CA VAL A 19 -13.68 20.09 -23.52
C VAL A 19 -13.78 20.32 -25.02
N ALA A 20 -12.79 19.86 -25.81
CA ALA A 20 -12.84 19.98 -27.26
C ALA A 20 -14.03 19.25 -27.89
N ILE A 21 -14.38 18.05 -27.37
CA ILE A 21 -15.57 17.30 -27.81
C ILE A 21 -16.86 18.09 -27.50
N ILE A 22 -16.96 18.69 -26.32
CA ILE A 22 -18.11 19.51 -25.92
C ILE A 22 -18.22 20.73 -26.84
N GLN A 23 -17.11 21.45 -27.06
CA GLN A 23 -17.07 22.67 -27.88
C GLN A 23 -17.45 22.44 -29.35
N ALA A 24 -17.15 21.26 -29.89
CA ALA A 24 -17.50 20.89 -31.27
C ALA A 24 -19.01 20.59 -31.46
N SER A 25 -19.78 20.47 -30.38
CA SER A 25 -21.20 20.16 -30.44
C SER A 25 -22.08 21.39 -30.70
N PRO A 26 -23.14 21.29 -31.52
CA PRO A 26 -24.15 22.34 -31.65
C PRO A 26 -24.83 22.69 -30.32
N ASP A 27 -25.02 21.68 -29.45
CA ASP A 27 -25.68 21.82 -28.14
C ASP A 27 -24.67 21.94 -26.98
N LYS A 28 -23.49 22.53 -27.23
CA LYS A 28 -22.35 22.57 -26.29
C LYS A 28 -22.72 23.01 -24.87
N GLU A 29 -23.57 24.03 -24.70
CA GLU A 29 -23.98 24.51 -23.38
C GLU A 29 -24.80 23.47 -22.60
N ARG A 30 -25.72 22.78 -23.28
CA ARG A 30 -26.53 21.73 -22.66
C ARG A 30 -25.68 20.53 -22.27
N ILE A 31 -24.77 20.13 -23.16
CA ILE A 31 -23.86 19.00 -22.92
C ILE A 31 -22.91 19.34 -21.77
N ASP A 32 -22.28 20.51 -21.78
CA ASP A 32 -21.41 20.97 -20.70
C ASP A 32 -22.13 20.89 -19.35
N ASN A 33 -23.32 21.46 -19.24
CA ASN A 33 -24.12 21.40 -18.01
C ASN A 33 -24.38 19.97 -17.51
N ILE A 34 -24.67 19.03 -18.41
CA ILE A 34 -24.92 17.62 -18.06
C ILE A 34 -23.64 16.96 -17.57
N ILE A 35 -22.55 17.09 -18.33
CA ILE A 35 -21.29 16.42 -18.01
C ILE A 35 -20.65 17.03 -16.75
N THR A 36 -20.69 18.35 -16.58
CA THR A 36 -20.23 19.04 -15.37
C THR A 36 -20.92 18.51 -14.12
N ARG A 37 -22.27 18.42 -14.14
CA ARG A 37 -23.04 17.89 -13.00
C ARG A 37 -22.76 16.43 -12.72
N TRP A 38 -22.69 15.61 -13.77
CA TRP A 38 -22.37 14.19 -13.65
C TRP A 38 -20.97 13.99 -13.05
N LEU A 39 -19.97 14.69 -13.58
CA LEU A 39 -18.58 14.57 -13.14
C LEU A 39 -18.42 15.05 -11.69
N LYS A 40 -19.00 16.19 -11.33
CA LYS A 40 -19.00 16.71 -9.96
C LYS A 40 -19.55 15.67 -8.98
N ARG A 41 -20.69 15.05 -9.29
CA ARG A 41 -21.28 14.01 -8.45
C ARG A 41 -20.41 12.77 -8.36
N TYR A 42 -19.83 12.33 -9.48
CA TYR A 42 -18.98 11.15 -9.52
C TYR A 42 -17.71 11.33 -8.68
N LEU A 43 -17.03 12.47 -8.81
CA LEU A 43 -15.82 12.77 -8.04
C LEU A 43 -16.11 12.89 -6.53
N GLN A 44 -17.25 13.48 -6.15
CA GLN A 44 -17.69 13.50 -4.76
C GLN A 44 -17.91 12.08 -4.19
N LEU A 45 -18.49 11.16 -4.97
CA LEU A 45 -18.67 9.77 -4.55
C LEU A 45 -17.35 9.03 -4.36
N LEU A 46 -16.33 9.35 -5.16
CA LEU A 46 -14.98 8.80 -5.00
C LEU A 46 -14.22 9.40 -3.80
N GLY A 47 -14.85 10.28 -3.03
CA GLY A 47 -14.23 10.92 -1.88
C GLY A 47 -13.22 12.00 -2.26
N ALA A 48 -13.20 12.45 -3.53
CA ALA A 48 -12.41 13.59 -3.94
C ALA A 48 -12.99 14.84 -3.26
N LYS A 49 -12.42 15.22 -2.11
CA LYS A 49 -12.69 16.47 -1.39
C LYS A 49 -12.09 17.69 -2.09
N ALA A 50 -11.87 17.60 -3.41
CA ALA A 50 -11.43 18.73 -4.20
C ALA A 50 -12.48 19.84 -4.12
N ASN A 51 -12.06 21.07 -4.42
CA ASN A 51 -12.91 22.26 -4.43
C ASN A 51 -13.87 22.25 -5.63
N LEU A 52 -14.60 21.13 -5.81
CA LEU A 52 -15.56 20.88 -6.88
C LEU A 52 -16.79 21.79 -6.78
N ASP A 53 -16.94 22.50 -5.66
CA ASP A 53 -17.98 23.51 -5.49
C ASP A 53 -17.81 24.66 -6.48
N GLN A 54 -16.56 24.97 -6.85
CA GLN A 54 -16.22 25.98 -7.86
C GLN A 54 -16.32 25.47 -9.30
N LEU A 55 -16.44 24.16 -9.52
CA LEU A 55 -16.64 23.58 -10.85
C LEU A 55 -18.08 23.82 -11.31
N THR A 56 -18.24 24.80 -12.21
CA THR A 56 -19.52 25.25 -12.76
C THR A 56 -19.66 24.98 -14.25
N SER A 57 -18.54 24.95 -14.99
CA SER A 57 -18.49 24.57 -16.40
C SER A 57 -17.18 23.86 -16.73
N LEU A 58 -17.22 22.76 -17.48
CA LEU A 58 -15.99 22.08 -17.91
C LEU A 58 -15.25 22.89 -18.96
N MET A 59 -15.96 23.62 -19.81
CA MET A 59 -15.33 24.47 -20.81
C MET A 59 -14.56 25.65 -20.19
N GLU A 60 -15.02 26.17 -19.05
CA GLU A 60 -14.42 27.33 -18.37
C GLU A 60 -13.41 26.92 -17.29
N ASP A 61 -13.74 25.91 -16.49
CA ASP A 61 -12.97 25.52 -15.30
C ASP A 61 -11.97 24.39 -15.56
N LYS A 62 -11.62 24.13 -16.83
CA LYS A 62 -10.81 22.97 -17.24
C LYS A 62 -9.45 22.89 -16.54
N ASP A 63 -8.76 24.01 -16.38
CA ASP A 63 -7.42 24.05 -15.79
C ASP A 63 -7.49 23.80 -14.28
N MET A 64 -8.50 24.38 -13.62
CA MET A 64 -8.81 24.13 -12.21
C MET A 64 -9.16 22.65 -11.98
N LEU A 65 -9.97 22.06 -12.86
CA LEU A 65 -10.33 20.65 -12.76
C LEU A 65 -9.11 19.75 -12.91
N ALA A 66 -8.24 20.01 -13.90
CA ALA A 66 -7.03 19.23 -14.11
C ALA A 66 -6.09 19.28 -12.90
N GLU A 67 -5.88 20.47 -12.32
CA GLU A 67 -5.09 20.65 -11.10
C GLU A 67 -5.71 19.92 -9.90
N ASN A 68 -7.02 20.03 -9.71
CA ASN A 68 -7.74 19.34 -8.63
C ASN A 68 -7.63 17.82 -8.74
N LEU A 69 -7.75 17.27 -9.96
CA LEU A 69 -7.59 15.84 -10.21
C LEU A 69 -6.15 15.38 -9.96
N GLU A 70 -5.15 16.20 -10.30
CA GLU A 70 -3.74 15.91 -10.03
C GLU A 70 -3.48 15.82 -8.53
N ASN A 71 -3.94 16.83 -7.77
CA ASN A 71 -3.79 16.89 -6.32
C ASN A 71 -4.44 15.67 -5.65
N TRP A 72 -5.64 15.29 -6.09
CA TRP A 72 -6.32 14.09 -5.58
C TRP A 72 -5.55 12.80 -5.93
N ALA A 73 -5.09 12.65 -7.17
CA ALA A 73 -4.29 11.49 -7.57
C ALA A 73 -2.97 11.38 -6.76
N GLN A 74 -2.34 12.51 -6.45
CA GLN A 74 -1.16 12.55 -5.59
C GLN A 74 -1.48 12.13 -4.14
N GLN A 75 -2.60 12.59 -3.59
CA GLN A 75 -3.05 12.18 -2.25
C GLN A 75 -3.31 10.67 -2.17
N GLU A 76 -4.02 10.10 -3.14
CA GLU A 76 -4.27 8.65 -3.19
C GLU A 76 -2.98 7.85 -3.32
N ARG A 77 -2.02 8.32 -4.13
CA ARG A 77 -0.70 7.71 -4.24
C ARG A 77 0.04 7.73 -2.90
N GLN A 78 0.04 8.87 -2.22
CA GLN A 78 0.69 9.02 -0.92
C GLN A 78 0.04 8.13 0.14
N ALA A 79 -1.30 8.10 0.21
CA ALA A 79 -2.03 7.20 1.09
C ALA A 79 -1.73 5.72 0.81
N GLY A 80 -1.59 5.35 -0.47
CA GLY A 80 -1.17 4.02 -0.90
C GLY A 80 0.24 3.66 -0.42
N ILE A 81 1.21 4.58 -0.57
CA ILE A 81 2.58 4.41 -0.10
C ILE A 81 2.62 4.27 1.43
N GLU A 82 1.91 5.13 2.15
CA GLU A 82 1.83 5.09 3.62
C GLU A 82 1.23 3.79 4.12
N LYS A 83 0.12 3.35 3.52
CA LYS A 83 -0.52 2.08 3.86
C LYS A 83 0.40 0.89 3.57
N GLY A 84 1.04 0.88 2.41
CA GLY A 84 1.98 -0.17 2.02
C GLY A 84 3.20 -0.22 2.94
N THR A 85 3.77 0.93 3.27
CA THR A 85 4.92 1.06 4.19
C THR A 85 4.55 0.58 5.59
N LYS A 86 3.40 1.01 6.12
CA LYS A 86 2.93 0.58 7.45
C LYS A 86 2.74 -0.93 7.52
N LEU A 87 2.05 -1.51 6.53
CA LEU A 87 1.84 -2.97 6.45
C LEU A 87 3.16 -3.73 6.34
N GLY A 88 4.09 -3.25 5.51
CA GLY A 88 5.40 -3.85 5.33
C GLY A 88 6.23 -3.84 6.62
N ILE A 89 6.27 -2.71 7.34
CA ILE A 89 6.96 -2.58 8.62
C ILE A 89 6.33 -3.51 9.67
N GLU A 90 5.01 -3.52 9.78
CA GLU A 90 4.30 -4.35 10.76
C GLU A 90 4.55 -5.85 10.53
N GLN A 91 4.40 -6.30 9.28
CA GLN A 91 4.65 -7.70 8.90
C GLN A 91 6.12 -8.08 9.07
N GLY A 92 7.04 -7.23 8.60
CA GLY A 92 8.47 -7.47 8.70
C GLY A 92 8.95 -7.52 10.15
N THR A 93 8.45 -6.62 11.00
CA THR A 93 8.77 -6.60 12.43
C THR A 93 8.25 -7.84 13.13
N LYS A 94 6.99 -8.24 12.88
CA LYS A 94 6.42 -9.44 13.49
C LYS A 94 7.19 -10.70 13.10
N LEU A 95 7.45 -10.89 11.80
CA LEU A 95 8.21 -12.03 11.29
C LEU A 95 9.65 -12.04 11.83
N GLY A 96 10.31 -10.88 11.86
CA GLY A 96 11.66 -10.75 12.40
C GLY A 96 11.76 -11.10 13.87
N ILE A 97 10.80 -10.65 14.70
CA ILE A 97 10.75 -10.98 16.13
C ILE A 97 10.52 -12.48 16.33
N GLU A 98 9.58 -13.07 15.60
CA GLU A 98 9.25 -14.51 15.72
C GLU A 98 10.43 -15.39 15.30
N GLN A 99 11.04 -15.10 14.14
CA GLN A 99 12.23 -15.81 13.68
C GLN A 99 13.42 -15.62 14.63
N GLY A 100 13.65 -14.38 15.09
CA GLY A 100 14.72 -14.08 16.04
C GLY A 100 14.56 -14.82 17.37
N LYS A 101 13.33 -14.91 17.89
CA LYS A 101 13.02 -15.68 19.10
C LYS A 101 13.30 -17.17 18.89
N LYS A 102 12.84 -17.75 17.78
CA LYS A 102 13.08 -19.17 17.46
C LYS A 102 14.57 -19.48 17.34
N LEU A 103 15.32 -18.69 16.55
CA LEU A 103 16.76 -18.84 16.40
C LEU A 103 17.51 -18.66 17.73
N GLY A 104 17.07 -17.74 18.59
CA GLY A 104 17.63 -17.53 19.91
C GLY A 104 17.44 -18.73 20.85
N ILE A 105 16.25 -19.33 20.84
CA ILE A 105 15.93 -20.54 21.60
C ILE A 105 16.77 -21.72 21.10
N GLU A 106 16.80 -21.96 19.78
CA GLU A 106 17.62 -23.04 19.19
C GLU A 106 19.11 -22.85 19.47
N LYS A 107 19.64 -21.62 19.37
CA LYS A 107 21.04 -21.32 19.70
C LYS A 107 21.35 -21.64 21.15
N THR A 108 20.44 -21.30 22.07
CA THR A 108 20.57 -21.65 23.49
C THR A 108 20.60 -23.16 23.69
N ALA A 109 19.67 -23.90 23.09
CA ALA A 109 19.62 -25.35 23.15
C ALA A 109 20.91 -26.00 22.62
N ARG A 110 21.41 -25.56 21.46
CA ARG A 110 22.69 -26.05 20.89
C ARG A 110 23.87 -25.79 21.81
N ASN A 111 23.92 -24.63 22.47
CA ASN A 111 24.97 -24.31 23.42
C ASN A 111 24.92 -25.24 24.65
N LEU A 112 23.73 -25.49 25.20
CA LEU A 112 23.54 -26.41 26.33
C LEU A 112 23.92 -27.84 25.97
N LEU A 113 23.52 -28.33 24.80
CA LEU A 113 23.90 -29.65 24.29
C LEU A 113 25.42 -29.79 24.15
N LYS A 114 26.11 -28.75 23.64
CA LYS A 114 27.58 -28.73 23.52
C LYS A 114 28.29 -28.74 24.88
N LEU A 115 27.71 -28.12 25.91
CA LEU A 115 28.27 -28.17 27.26
C LEU A 115 28.19 -29.58 27.85
N GLY A 116 27.18 -30.38 27.46
CA GLY A 116 27.06 -31.78 27.85
C GLY A 116 26.76 -32.02 29.34
N VAL A 117 26.34 -30.96 30.06
CA VAL A 117 26.09 -31.01 31.52
C VAL A 117 24.63 -31.24 31.89
N LEU A 118 23.69 -31.01 30.96
CA LEU A 118 22.24 -31.20 31.17
C LEU A 118 21.73 -32.38 30.32
N SER A 119 20.70 -33.06 30.81
CA SER A 119 19.97 -34.06 30.02
C SER A 119 19.08 -33.39 28.96
N ASN A 120 18.67 -34.13 27.93
CA ASN A 120 17.75 -33.63 26.91
C ASN A 120 16.42 -33.15 27.51
N ASP A 121 15.91 -33.82 28.55
CA ASP A 121 14.70 -33.39 29.27
C ASP A 121 14.88 -32.03 29.96
N GLN A 122 16.02 -31.81 30.63
CA GLN A 122 16.33 -30.55 31.28
C GLN A 122 16.51 -29.40 30.26
N ILE A 123 17.11 -29.70 29.10
CA ILE A 123 17.28 -28.71 28.04
C ILE A 123 15.93 -28.34 27.42
N ALA A 124 15.06 -29.33 27.16
CA ALA A 124 13.70 -29.10 26.70
C ALA A 124 12.92 -28.21 27.69
N GLU A 125 12.99 -28.50 28.99
CA GLU A 125 12.34 -27.70 30.04
C GLU A 125 12.83 -26.23 30.06
N VAL A 126 14.15 -26.00 30.02
CA VAL A 126 14.73 -24.65 30.09
C VAL A 126 14.47 -23.84 28.82
N THR A 127 14.50 -24.47 27.66
CA THR A 127 14.36 -23.80 26.37
C THR A 127 12.91 -23.70 25.89
N GLY A 128 12.01 -24.50 26.46
CA GLY A 128 10.63 -24.66 26.03
C GLY A 128 10.48 -25.37 24.68
N LEU A 129 11.53 -26.04 24.20
CA LEU A 129 11.47 -26.91 23.03
C LEU A 129 10.94 -28.28 23.42
N ASP A 130 10.34 -28.99 22.48
CA ASP A 130 9.99 -30.40 22.69
C ASP A 130 11.24 -31.30 22.57
N LEU A 131 11.11 -32.52 23.09
CA LEU A 131 12.20 -33.50 23.05
C LEU A 131 12.59 -33.89 21.62
N GLU A 132 11.66 -33.81 20.66
CA GLU A 132 11.91 -34.16 19.27
C GLU A 132 12.85 -33.14 18.60
N ASP A 133 12.61 -31.86 18.83
CA ASP A 133 13.45 -30.75 18.37
C ASP A 133 14.82 -30.80 19.03
N ILE A 134 14.91 -31.09 20.33
CA ILE A 134 16.21 -31.30 21.00
C ILE A 134 16.97 -32.48 20.39
N ALA A 135 16.30 -33.61 20.11
CA ALA A 135 16.93 -34.78 19.50
C ALA A 135 17.41 -34.51 18.07
N LYS A 136 16.63 -33.74 17.27
CA LYS A 136 17.05 -33.26 15.94
C LYS A 136 18.30 -32.41 16.03
N LEU A 137 18.31 -31.40 16.91
CA LEU A 137 19.46 -30.52 17.13
C LEU A 137 20.72 -31.29 17.56
N GLN A 138 20.56 -32.31 18.42
CA GLN A 138 21.65 -33.17 18.86
C GLN A 138 22.22 -34.01 17.71
N THR A 139 21.36 -34.58 16.88
CA THR A 139 21.77 -35.37 15.71
C THR A 139 22.54 -34.51 14.69
N GLU A 140 22.10 -33.27 14.47
CA GLU A 140 22.79 -32.32 13.60
C GLU A 140 24.18 -31.94 14.10
N LEU A 141 24.41 -31.90 15.42
CA LEU A 141 25.70 -31.60 16.02
C LEU A 141 26.70 -32.77 15.93
N GLN A 142 26.21 -33.98 15.67
CA GLN A 142 27.02 -35.21 15.55
C GLN A 142 27.38 -35.56 14.10
N ARG A 143 26.87 -34.80 13.13
CA ARG A 143 27.24 -34.86 11.70
C ARG A 143 28.42 -33.95 11.41
#